data_AF-A0A963G8V8-F1
#
_entry.id   AF-A0A963G8V8-F1
#
_cell.length_a   1.000
_cell.length_b   1.000
_cell.length_c   1.000
_cell.angle_alpha   90.00
_cell.angle_beta   90.00
_cell.angle_gamma   90.00
#
_symmetry.space_group_name_H-M   'P 1'
#
loop_
_entity.id
_entity.type
_entity.pdbx_description
1 polymer ?
#
loop_
_entity_poly.entity_id
_entity_poly.type
_entity_poly.pdbx_seq_one_letter_code
_entity_poly.pdbx_strand_id
1 'polypeptide(L)'
;ALFHEATSIIERDRAAAWFADPDEGAQLLICSEIGSEGRNFQFAHHLVLFDLPLDPDLLEQRIGRLDRIGQREKIRIHVPHFEEGAQAVMMRWYHQGLNAFNHTCPAGHTIFRQLLPALLESLEEADAGSESSAILVRTARQLLDQASETLRKGRDHLLELNSCREPQASNLKIAIEELEAAGGLSRYMEDLLSYFGVESEEHSAGSLIIRPGAHMLDDSFPGLAKDGMTCTFERSVALIHEERHFLTWEHPLVTGAMEMMVEGSHGSCCCSAVRHPGIKPGSMLLELLFLIECPAPKQLQAGRFLPPTLLRLLLDQQLNDCSERFPRTVLTASRVTLEPAAAKKLAQNLRRPLLSMLDQGQKIAASMLPNILAEAEAAMQQHYAVELERLAALAQVNPNVSPEEIAALKRQALELAEHLSSTHLRLDAIQLIVGI
;
A
#
# COMPACT_ATOMS: atom_id res chain seq x y z
N ALA A 1 -26.21 2.41 -14.82
CA ALA A 1 -25.05 2.20 -15.72
C ALA A 1 -25.08 0.78 -16.31
N LEU A 2 -24.47 0.57 -17.48
CA LEU A 2 -24.36 -0.75 -18.14
C LEU A 2 -22.93 -1.28 -18.02
N PHE A 3 -22.79 -2.59 -17.80
CA PHE A 3 -21.51 -3.26 -17.64
C PHE A 3 -21.50 -4.61 -18.37
N HIS A 4 -20.96 -4.65 -19.59
CA HIS A 4 -20.94 -5.87 -20.42
C HIS A 4 -19.71 -5.93 -21.35
N GLU A 5 -19.43 -7.09 -21.96
CA GLU A 5 -18.20 -7.34 -22.73
C GLU A 5 -17.98 -6.37 -23.91
N ALA A 6 -19.05 -5.93 -24.57
CA ALA A 6 -18.93 -4.96 -25.66
C ALA A 6 -18.55 -3.52 -25.21
N THR A 7 -18.45 -3.25 -23.91
CA THR A 7 -17.93 -1.96 -23.38
C THR A 7 -16.43 -2.02 -23.18
N SER A 8 -15.75 -0.95 -23.59
CA SER A 8 -14.30 -0.80 -23.37
C SER A 8 -13.95 -0.77 -21.89
N ILE A 9 -12.69 -1.01 -21.53
CA ILE A 9 -12.21 -0.94 -20.15
C ILE A 9 -12.52 0.45 -19.54
N ILE A 10 -12.27 1.52 -20.30
CA ILE A 10 -12.52 2.91 -19.88
C ILE A 10 -14.01 3.17 -19.63
N GLU A 11 -14.90 2.64 -20.48
CA GLU A 11 -16.34 2.79 -20.29
C GLU A 11 -16.82 2.02 -19.05
N ARG A 12 -16.25 0.84 -18.80
CA ARG A 12 -16.50 0.07 -17.57
C ARG A 12 -16.02 0.81 -16.33
N ASP A 13 -14.84 1.42 -16.36
CA ASP A 13 -14.30 2.29 -15.29
C ASP A 13 -15.27 3.43 -14.99
N ARG A 14 -15.70 4.14 -16.03
CA ARG A 14 -16.66 5.24 -15.89
C ARG A 14 -18.01 4.76 -15.31
N ALA A 15 -18.51 3.62 -15.78
CA ALA A 15 -19.76 3.05 -15.28
C ALA A 15 -19.67 2.66 -13.80
N ALA A 16 -18.54 2.08 -13.37
CA ALA A 16 -18.30 1.71 -11.98
C ALA A 16 -18.12 2.95 -11.09
N ALA A 17 -17.31 3.92 -11.53
CA ALA A 17 -17.11 5.19 -10.82
C ALA A 17 -18.44 5.94 -10.66
N TRP A 18 -19.26 5.98 -11.72
CA TRP A 18 -20.60 6.58 -11.65
C TRP A 18 -21.52 5.78 -10.72
N PHE A 19 -21.46 4.45 -10.70
CA PHE A 19 -22.25 3.64 -9.76
C PHE A 19 -21.81 3.82 -8.29
N ALA A 20 -20.56 4.20 -8.05
CA ALA A 20 -20.02 4.34 -6.71
C ALA A 20 -20.13 5.75 -6.12
N ASP A 21 -20.52 6.73 -6.91
CA ASP A 21 -20.74 8.10 -6.46
C ASP A 21 -21.99 8.16 -5.54
N PRO A 22 -21.85 8.60 -4.28
CA PRO A 22 -22.97 8.62 -3.34
C PRO A 22 -23.99 9.75 -3.59
N ASP A 23 -23.60 10.81 -4.29
CA ASP A 23 -24.38 12.04 -4.42
C ASP A 23 -25.11 12.10 -5.78
N GLU A 24 -24.39 11.87 -6.88
CA GLU A 24 -24.93 11.94 -8.26
C GLU A 24 -24.78 10.63 -9.04
N GLY A 25 -24.52 9.54 -8.32
CA GLY A 25 -24.23 8.24 -8.92
C GLY A 25 -25.42 7.50 -9.52
N ALA A 26 -25.11 6.46 -10.29
CA ALA A 26 -26.11 5.54 -10.79
C ALA A 26 -26.68 4.71 -9.62
N GLN A 27 -28.00 4.65 -9.50
CA GLN A 27 -28.65 3.80 -8.49
C GLN A 27 -28.63 2.30 -8.84
N LEU A 28 -28.42 1.98 -10.11
CA LEU A 28 -28.45 0.62 -10.64
C LEU A 28 -27.28 0.39 -11.59
N LEU A 29 -26.58 -0.73 -11.40
CA LEU A 29 -25.60 -1.27 -12.33
C LEU A 29 -26.14 -2.57 -12.92
N ILE A 30 -26.31 -2.60 -14.25
CA ILE A 30 -26.77 -3.80 -14.96
C ILE A 30 -25.54 -4.50 -15.53
N CYS A 31 -25.28 -5.71 -15.05
CA CYS A 31 -24.11 -6.50 -15.42
C CYS A 31 -24.50 -7.71 -16.27
N SER A 32 -23.72 -7.99 -17.32
CA SER A 32 -23.69 -9.33 -17.93
C SER A 32 -22.64 -10.22 -17.23
N GLU A 33 -22.44 -11.45 -17.69
CA GLU A 33 -21.55 -12.42 -17.03
C GLU A 33 -20.07 -12.02 -16.93
N ILE A 34 -19.62 -11.02 -17.70
CA ILE A 34 -18.28 -10.41 -17.59
C ILE A 34 -18.13 -9.55 -16.33
N GLY A 35 -19.24 -9.19 -15.67
CA GLY A 35 -19.22 -8.57 -14.35
C GLY A 35 -18.48 -9.41 -13.29
N SER A 36 -18.19 -10.68 -13.59
CA SER A 36 -17.49 -11.66 -12.75
C SER A 36 -15.98 -11.42 -12.58
N GLU A 37 -15.35 -10.44 -13.25
CA GLU A 37 -13.91 -10.16 -13.10
C GLU A 37 -13.62 -8.84 -12.35
N GLY A 38 -12.70 -8.91 -11.38
CA GLY A 38 -11.95 -7.76 -10.86
C GLY A 38 -12.55 -6.96 -9.71
N ARG A 39 -13.78 -6.43 -9.83
CA ARG A 39 -14.12 -5.21 -9.06
C ARG A 39 -14.77 -5.41 -7.69
N ASN A 40 -14.47 -4.49 -6.77
CA ASN A 40 -14.98 -4.44 -5.41
C ASN A 40 -16.18 -3.48 -5.29
N PHE A 41 -17.41 -3.99 -5.28
CA PHE A 41 -18.61 -3.19 -5.00
C PHE A 41 -19.01 -3.29 -3.53
N GLN A 42 -18.07 -3.06 -2.61
CA GLN A 42 -18.28 -3.21 -1.17
C GLN A 42 -19.29 -2.18 -0.58
N PHE A 43 -19.63 -1.13 -1.33
CA PHE A 43 -20.68 -0.19 -0.99
C PHE A 43 -22.09 -0.68 -1.38
N ALA A 44 -22.20 -1.70 -2.25
CA ALA A 44 -23.49 -2.25 -2.66
C ALA A 44 -23.91 -3.37 -1.72
N HIS A 45 -25.18 -3.35 -1.32
CA HIS A 45 -25.75 -4.32 -0.36
C HIS A 45 -26.96 -5.08 -0.93
N HIS A 46 -27.42 -4.71 -2.12
CA HIS A 46 -28.58 -5.30 -2.78
C HIS A 46 -28.14 -5.93 -4.10
N LEU A 47 -28.40 -7.22 -4.25
CA LEU A 47 -28.16 -7.97 -5.49
C LEU A 47 -29.50 -8.40 -6.06
N VAL A 48 -29.79 -8.03 -7.31
CA VAL A 48 -30.98 -8.50 -8.03
C VAL A 48 -30.54 -9.51 -9.08
N LEU A 49 -30.95 -10.76 -8.92
CA LEU A 49 -30.68 -11.82 -9.90
C LEU A 49 -31.87 -11.91 -10.84
N PHE A 50 -31.76 -11.26 -12.00
CA PHE A 50 -32.83 -11.24 -13.01
C PHE A 50 -33.05 -12.62 -13.66
N ASP A 51 -31.98 -13.42 -13.72
CA ASP A 51 -31.99 -14.83 -14.08
C ASP A 51 -31.13 -15.61 -13.09
N LEU A 52 -31.39 -16.92 -13.01
CA LEU A 52 -30.52 -17.87 -12.32
C LEU A 52 -29.70 -18.64 -13.36
N PRO A 53 -28.36 -18.73 -13.20
CA PRO A 53 -27.53 -19.53 -14.07
C PRO A 53 -27.81 -21.02 -13.82
N LEU A 54 -27.38 -21.89 -14.75
CA LEU A 54 -27.56 -23.33 -14.58
C LEU A 54 -26.51 -23.92 -13.61
N ASP A 55 -25.26 -23.45 -13.68
CA ASP A 55 -24.15 -23.91 -12.84
C ASP A 55 -24.11 -23.13 -11.52
N PRO A 56 -24.14 -23.80 -10.34
CA PRO A 56 -23.98 -23.15 -9.04
C PRO A 56 -22.72 -22.29 -8.89
N ASP A 57 -21.62 -22.63 -9.57
CA ASP A 57 -20.38 -21.86 -9.43
C ASP A 57 -20.55 -20.44 -10.01
N LEU A 58 -21.33 -20.29 -11.08
CA LEU A 58 -21.65 -18.97 -11.65
C LEU A 58 -22.50 -18.14 -10.68
N LEU A 59 -23.46 -18.77 -9.98
CA LEU A 59 -24.23 -18.10 -8.95
C LEU A 59 -23.34 -17.62 -7.80
N GLU A 60 -22.43 -18.47 -7.33
CA GLU A 60 -21.48 -18.11 -6.27
C GLU A 60 -20.55 -16.97 -6.70
N GLN A 61 -20.07 -16.96 -7.95
CA GLN A 61 -19.30 -15.86 -8.51
C GLN A 61 -20.07 -14.54 -8.56
N ARG A 62 -21.37 -14.58 -8.93
CA ARG A 62 -22.27 -13.41 -8.94
C ARG A 62 -22.46 -12.85 -7.53
N ILE A 63 -22.68 -13.71 -6.53
CA ILE A 63 -22.82 -13.31 -5.11
C ILE A 63 -21.51 -12.78 -4.54
N GLY A 64 -20.39 -13.44 -4.83
CA GLY A 64 -19.04 -13.08 -4.38
C GLY A 64 -18.49 -11.76 -4.94
N ARG A 65 -19.27 -11.04 -5.75
CA ARG A 65 -19.01 -9.63 -6.10
C ARG A 65 -19.28 -8.68 -4.94
N LEU A 66 -20.31 -9.00 -4.15
CA LEU A 66 -20.71 -8.22 -2.98
C LEU A 66 -20.26 -8.91 -1.69
N ASP A 67 -20.28 -10.26 -1.66
CA ASP A 67 -19.92 -11.07 -0.49
C ASP A 67 -18.40 -11.23 -0.36
N ARG A 68 -17.76 -10.17 0.11
CA ARG A 68 -16.32 -10.10 0.33
C ARG A 68 -16.01 -9.55 1.72
N ILE A 69 -14.87 -9.96 2.27
CA ILE A 69 -14.30 -9.35 3.48
C ILE A 69 -14.15 -7.84 3.25
N GLY A 70 -14.71 -7.04 4.16
CA GLY A 70 -14.77 -5.57 4.05
C GLY A 70 -16.17 -5.01 3.80
N GLN A 71 -17.14 -5.86 3.44
CA GLN A 71 -18.56 -5.49 3.36
C GLN A 71 -19.09 -5.04 4.74
N ARG A 72 -19.81 -3.91 4.76
CA ARG A 72 -20.27 -3.26 6.01
C ARG A 72 -21.70 -3.64 6.40
N GLU A 73 -22.50 -4.09 5.44
CA GLU A 73 -23.89 -4.48 5.67
C GLU A 73 -24.19 -5.91 5.22
N LYS A 74 -25.28 -6.48 5.74
CA LYS A 74 -25.79 -7.76 5.27
C LYS A 74 -26.29 -7.62 3.82
N ILE A 75 -25.82 -8.51 2.95
CA ILE A 75 -26.25 -8.56 1.55
C ILE A 75 -27.69 -9.09 1.46
N ARG A 76 -28.52 -8.40 0.68
CA ARG A 76 -29.91 -8.74 0.40
C ARG A 76 -30.03 -9.18 -1.06
N ILE A 77 -30.26 -10.47 -1.27
CA ILE A 77 -30.43 -11.06 -2.59
C ILE A 77 -31.92 -11.07 -2.93
N HIS A 78 -32.27 -10.47 -4.06
CA HIS A 78 -33.63 -10.42 -4.60
C HIS A 78 -33.67 -11.25 -5.87
N VAL A 79 -34.54 -12.26 -5.92
CA VAL A 79 -34.64 -13.20 -7.05
C VAL A 79 -36.06 -13.13 -7.63
N PRO A 80 -36.37 -12.09 -8.43
CA PRO A 80 -37.65 -12.04 -9.13
C PRO A 80 -37.74 -13.21 -10.12
N HIS A 81 -38.80 -14.00 -10.02
CA HIS A 81 -39.10 -15.10 -10.92
C HIS A 81 -40.61 -15.18 -11.13
N PHE A 82 -41.04 -15.79 -12.23
CA PHE A 82 -42.45 -16.11 -12.44
C PHE A 82 -42.87 -17.25 -11.51
N GLU A 83 -44.14 -17.25 -11.07
CA GLU A 83 -44.67 -18.28 -10.15
C GLU A 83 -44.56 -19.69 -10.72
N GLU A 84 -44.70 -19.82 -12.04
CA GLU A 84 -44.54 -21.06 -12.80
C GLU A 84 -43.36 -20.93 -13.78
N GLY A 85 -42.74 -22.06 -14.12
CA GLY A 85 -41.65 -22.11 -15.10
C GLY A 85 -40.34 -22.66 -14.57
N ALA A 86 -39.38 -22.83 -15.48
CA ALA A 86 -38.03 -23.33 -15.19
C ALA A 86 -37.29 -22.51 -14.11
N GLN A 87 -37.50 -21.19 -14.05
CA GLN A 87 -36.87 -20.33 -13.02
C GLN A 87 -37.42 -20.62 -11.61
N ALA A 88 -38.69 -21.01 -11.46
CA ALA A 88 -39.25 -21.43 -10.17
C ALA A 88 -38.60 -22.73 -9.69
N VAL A 89 -38.37 -23.68 -10.61
CA VAL A 89 -37.63 -24.93 -10.33
C VAL A 89 -36.19 -24.61 -9.90
N MET A 90 -35.46 -23.76 -10.64
CA MET A 90 -34.10 -23.33 -10.29
C MET A 90 -34.04 -22.64 -8.93
N MET A 91 -34.96 -21.72 -8.65
CA MET A 91 -35.04 -21.01 -7.37
C MET A 91 -35.20 -22.01 -6.22
N ARG A 92 -36.12 -22.95 -6.35
CA ARG A 92 -36.37 -23.98 -5.34
C ARG A 92 -35.15 -24.89 -5.15
N TRP A 93 -34.50 -25.31 -6.25
CA TRP A 93 -33.29 -26.12 -6.19
C TRP A 93 -32.12 -25.41 -5.50
N TYR A 94 -31.84 -24.16 -5.88
CA TYR A 94 -30.79 -23.37 -5.24
C TYR A 94 -31.05 -23.06 -3.77
N HIS A 95 -32.29 -22.71 -3.41
CA HIS A 95 -32.62 -22.34 -2.04
C HIS A 95 -32.82 -23.57 -1.13
N GLN A 96 -33.70 -24.49 -1.53
CA GLN A 96 -34.11 -25.62 -0.69
C GLN A 96 -33.21 -26.85 -0.89
N GLY A 97 -32.57 -27.02 -2.04
CA GLY A 97 -31.62 -28.10 -2.28
C GLY A 97 -30.22 -27.72 -1.80
N LEU A 98 -29.64 -26.69 -2.42
CA LEU A 98 -28.24 -26.30 -2.20
C LEU A 98 -28.03 -25.23 -1.10
N ASN A 99 -29.07 -24.49 -0.72
CA ASN A 99 -28.97 -23.28 0.13
C ASN A 99 -27.92 -22.26 -0.33
N ALA A 100 -27.68 -22.18 -1.64
CA ALA A 100 -26.59 -21.41 -2.25
C ALA A 100 -26.75 -19.89 -2.14
N PHE A 101 -27.95 -19.39 -1.83
CA PHE A 101 -28.19 -17.96 -1.60
C PHE A 101 -27.74 -17.48 -0.22
N ASN A 102 -27.74 -18.36 0.78
CA ASN A 102 -27.47 -17.99 2.18
C ASN A 102 -26.07 -18.37 2.62
N HIS A 103 -25.45 -19.38 1.98
CA HIS A 103 -24.13 -19.87 2.32
C HIS A 103 -23.35 -20.25 1.05
N THR A 104 -22.04 -20.09 1.10
CA THR A 104 -21.11 -20.65 0.12
C THR A 104 -21.30 -22.16 0.00
N CYS A 105 -21.27 -22.69 -1.22
CA CYS A 105 -21.55 -24.10 -1.47
C CYS A 105 -20.39 -24.76 -2.22
N PRO A 106 -19.27 -25.12 -1.53
CA PRO A 106 -18.08 -25.68 -2.18
C PRO A 106 -18.32 -26.99 -2.96
N ALA A 107 -19.38 -27.72 -2.61
CA ALA A 107 -19.78 -28.96 -3.29
C ALA A 107 -20.80 -28.73 -4.42
N GLY A 108 -21.20 -27.48 -4.68
CA GLY A 108 -22.29 -27.10 -5.58
C GLY A 108 -22.12 -27.67 -6.98
N HIS A 109 -20.99 -27.38 -7.63
CA HIS A 109 -20.68 -27.92 -8.96
C HIS A 109 -20.64 -29.45 -9.02
N THR A 110 -20.11 -30.11 -7.98
CA THR A 110 -20.06 -31.58 -7.93
C THR A 110 -21.47 -32.18 -7.88
N ILE A 111 -22.34 -31.63 -7.04
CA ILE A 111 -23.74 -32.05 -6.92
C ILE A 111 -24.51 -31.74 -8.22
N PHE A 112 -24.29 -30.56 -8.78
CA PHE A 112 -24.84 -30.16 -10.07
C PHE A 112 -24.51 -31.17 -11.17
N ARG A 113 -23.24 -31.55 -11.33
CA ARG A 113 -22.85 -32.54 -12.35
C ARG A 113 -23.50 -33.91 -12.15
N GLN A 114 -23.70 -34.33 -10.91
CA GLN A 114 -24.37 -35.60 -10.60
C GLN A 114 -25.88 -35.56 -10.90
N LEU A 115 -26.53 -34.42 -10.61
CA LEU A 115 -27.98 -34.27 -10.75
C LEU A 115 -28.41 -33.60 -12.05
N LEU A 116 -27.48 -33.22 -12.94
CA LEU A 116 -27.75 -32.49 -14.16
C LEU A 116 -28.87 -33.12 -15.02
N PRO A 117 -28.90 -34.44 -15.28
CA PRO A 117 -30.00 -35.04 -16.06
C PRO A 117 -31.37 -34.81 -15.42
N ALA A 118 -31.50 -35.08 -14.11
CA ALA A 118 -32.76 -34.91 -13.37
C ALA A 118 -33.16 -33.44 -13.23
N LEU A 119 -32.19 -32.53 -13.16
CA LEU A 119 -32.41 -31.09 -13.19
C LEU A 119 -32.98 -30.67 -14.54
N LEU A 120 -32.38 -31.10 -15.66
CA LEU A 120 -32.87 -30.76 -17.00
C LEU A 120 -34.29 -31.28 -17.23
N GLU A 121 -34.60 -32.51 -16.82
CA GLU A 121 -35.96 -33.06 -16.88
C GLU A 121 -36.95 -32.19 -16.08
N SER A 122 -36.59 -31.80 -14.85
CA SER A 122 -37.45 -30.94 -14.01
C SER A 122 -37.61 -29.52 -14.59
N LEU A 123 -36.61 -29.01 -15.31
CA LEU A 123 -36.68 -27.71 -15.98
C LEU A 123 -37.58 -27.74 -17.21
N GLU A 124 -37.58 -28.85 -17.96
CA GLU A 124 -38.49 -29.08 -19.08
C GLU A 124 -39.95 -29.25 -18.63
N GLU A 125 -40.18 -29.96 -17.51
CA GLU A 125 -41.51 -30.04 -16.88
C GLU A 125 -42.03 -28.66 -16.45
N ALA A 126 -41.12 -27.76 -16.06
CA ALA A 126 -41.39 -26.38 -15.68
C ALA A 126 -42.40 -26.20 -14.53
N ASP A 127 -42.61 -27.26 -13.74
CA ASP A 127 -43.49 -27.30 -12.57
C ASP A 127 -42.66 -27.50 -11.29
N ALA A 128 -42.48 -26.41 -10.53
CA ALA A 128 -41.76 -26.45 -9.25
C ALA A 128 -42.49 -27.24 -8.15
N GLY A 129 -43.79 -27.52 -8.33
CA GLY A 129 -44.61 -28.33 -7.44
C GLY A 129 -44.56 -29.83 -7.75
N SER A 130 -43.94 -30.25 -8.85
CA SER A 130 -43.92 -31.65 -9.27
C SER A 130 -43.18 -32.55 -8.28
N GLU A 131 -43.55 -33.84 -8.26
CA GLU A 131 -42.86 -34.84 -7.44
C GLU A 131 -41.39 -34.99 -7.89
N SER A 132 -41.13 -34.90 -9.20
CA SER A 132 -39.78 -34.89 -9.78
C SER A 132 -38.93 -33.77 -9.17
N SER A 133 -39.47 -32.54 -9.14
CA SER A 133 -38.81 -31.37 -8.52
C SER A 133 -38.58 -31.56 -7.02
N ALA A 134 -39.56 -32.12 -6.30
CA ALA A 134 -39.43 -32.41 -4.88
C ALA A 134 -38.34 -33.45 -4.58
N ILE A 135 -38.25 -34.51 -5.40
CA ILE A 135 -37.20 -35.53 -5.31
C ILE A 135 -35.83 -34.91 -5.58
N LEU A 136 -35.70 -34.11 -6.64
CA LEU A 136 -34.46 -33.41 -6.99
C LEU A 136 -33.94 -32.56 -5.82
N VAL A 137 -34.81 -31.73 -5.24
CA VAL A 137 -34.48 -30.87 -4.09
C VAL A 137 -34.03 -31.69 -2.88
N ARG A 138 -34.78 -32.75 -2.54
CA ARG A 138 -34.44 -33.63 -1.41
C ARG A 138 -33.11 -34.33 -1.61
N THR A 139 -32.86 -34.87 -2.80
CA THR A 139 -31.61 -35.55 -3.14
C THR A 139 -30.44 -34.57 -3.10
N ALA A 140 -30.58 -33.37 -3.66
CA ALA A 140 -29.56 -32.33 -3.60
C ALA A 140 -29.21 -31.96 -2.15
N ARG A 141 -30.21 -31.81 -1.27
CA ARG A 141 -30.00 -31.54 0.15
C ARG A 141 -29.23 -32.66 0.84
N GLN A 142 -29.59 -33.91 0.59
CA GLN A 142 -28.89 -35.07 1.17
C GLN A 142 -27.42 -35.14 0.73
N LEU A 143 -27.14 -34.90 -0.55
CA LEU A 143 -25.77 -34.87 -1.07
C LEU A 143 -24.97 -33.71 -0.47
N LEU A 144 -25.59 -32.54 -0.29
CA LEU A 144 -24.95 -31.40 0.35
C LEU A 144 -24.60 -31.69 1.81
N ASP A 145 -25.49 -32.29 2.58
CA ASP A 145 -25.25 -32.64 3.99
C ASP A 145 -24.09 -33.65 4.10
N GLN A 146 -24.05 -34.65 3.21
CA GLN A 146 -22.95 -35.61 3.13
C GLN A 146 -21.61 -34.98 2.75
N ALA A 147 -21.62 -34.08 1.76
CA ALA A 147 -20.42 -33.38 1.32
C ALA A 147 -19.90 -32.44 2.43
N SER A 148 -20.79 -31.72 3.11
CA SER A 148 -20.46 -30.83 4.21
C SER A 148 -19.82 -31.57 5.39
N GLU A 149 -20.34 -32.75 5.73
CA GLU A 149 -19.75 -33.59 6.78
C GLU A 149 -18.37 -34.13 6.39
N THR A 150 -18.20 -34.51 5.12
CA THR A 150 -16.90 -34.95 4.58
C THR A 150 -15.88 -33.82 4.64
N LEU A 151 -16.25 -32.62 4.19
CA LEU A 151 -15.40 -31.43 4.24
C LEU A 151 -15.03 -31.08 5.69
N ARG A 152 -16.00 -31.10 6.60
CA ARG A 152 -15.77 -30.83 8.03
C ARG A 152 -14.76 -31.80 8.64
N LYS A 153 -14.86 -33.09 8.32
CA LYS A 153 -13.90 -34.11 8.77
C LYS A 153 -12.52 -33.99 8.12
N GLY A 154 -12.46 -33.45 6.90
CA GLY A 154 -11.22 -33.21 6.16
C GLY A 154 -10.51 -31.90 6.55
N ARG A 155 -11.08 -31.07 7.44
CA ARG A 155 -10.45 -29.82 7.87
C ARG A 155 -9.21 -30.12 8.72
N ASP A 156 -8.08 -29.59 8.27
CA ASP A 156 -6.88 -29.50 9.09
C ASP A 156 -6.91 -28.20 9.88
N HIS A 157 -7.42 -28.28 11.11
CA HIS A 157 -7.52 -27.13 12.00
C HIS A 157 -6.16 -26.53 12.37
N LEU A 158 -5.08 -27.32 12.38
CA LEU A 158 -3.74 -26.79 12.66
C LEU A 158 -3.23 -25.98 11.48
N LEU A 159 -3.50 -26.42 10.25
CA LEU A 159 -3.17 -25.65 9.05
C LEU A 159 -3.94 -24.34 9.00
N GLU A 160 -5.23 -24.34 9.33
CA GLU A 160 -6.06 -23.13 9.37
C GLU A 160 -5.57 -22.13 10.42
N LEU A 161 -5.31 -22.59 11.65
CA LEU A 161 -4.76 -21.76 12.73
C LEU A 161 -3.37 -21.19 12.38
N ASN A 162 -2.55 -21.96 11.65
CA ASN A 162 -1.25 -21.49 11.20
C ASN A 162 -1.35 -20.52 10.01
N SER A 163 -2.40 -20.66 9.17
CA SER A 163 -2.59 -19.84 7.97
C SER A 163 -2.93 -18.39 8.31
N CYS A 164 -3.77 -18.15 9.32
CA CYS A 164 -4.01 -16.81 9.84
C CYS A 164 -3.94 -16.82 11.36
N ARG A 165 -2.89 -16.20 11.89
CA ARG A 165 -2.73 -16.01 13.34
C ARG A 165 -3.41 -14.71 13.75
N GLU A 166 -4.71 -14.80 13.99
CA GLU A 166 -5.61 -13.66 14.20
C GLU A 166 -5.08 -12.56 15.15
N PRO A 167 -4.50 -12.86 16.33
CA PRO A 167 -3.98 -11.80 17.19
C PRO A 167 -2.84 -11.00 16.55
N GLN A 168 -1.89 -11.68 15.89
CA GLN A 168 -0.79 -11.04 15.20
C GLN A 168 -1.26 -10.29 13.96
N ALA A 169 -2.15 -10.90 13.16
CA ALA A 169 -2.72 -10.29 11.97
C ALA A 169 -3.52 -9.02 12.31
N SER A 170 -4.32 -9.07 13.38
CA SER A 170 -5.09 -7.93 13.89
C SER A 170 -4.18 -6.79 14.33
N ASN A 171 -3.10 -7.07 15.07
CA ASN A 171 -2.14 -6.04 15.48
C ASN A 171 -1.44 -5.40 14.28
N LEU A 172 -1.04 -6.19 13.28
CA LEU A 172 -0.45 -5.68 12.05
C LEU A 172 -1.43 -4.81 11.27
N LYS A 173 -2.70 -5.22 11.19
CA LYS A 173 -3.76 -4.43 10.56
C LYS A 173 -3.91 -3.07 11.22
N ILE A 174 -4.00 -3.01 12.54
CA ILE A 174 -4.12 -1.76 13.30
C ILE A 174 -2.92 -0.86 13.02
N ALA A 175 -1.70 -1.40 13.06
CA ALA A 175 -0.49 -0.62 12.78
C ALA A 175 -0.48 -0.01 11.36
N ILE A 176 -0.97 -0.76 10.36
CA ILE A 176 -1.11 -0.25 8.99
C ILE A 176 -2.16 0.86 8.92
N GLU A 177 -3.31 0.68 9.56
CA GLU A 177 -4.38 1.69 9.59
C GLU A 177 -3.93 2.99 10.29
N GLU A 178 -3.14 2.88 11.37
CA GLU A 178 -2.55 4.03 12.06
C GLU A 178 -1.54 4.78 11.18
N LEU A 179 -0.70 4.07 10.42
CA LEU A 179 0.25 4.66 9.48
C LEU A 179 -0.45 5.43 8.35
N GLU A 180 -1.55 4.88 7.83
CA GLU A 180 -2.36 5.53 6.79
C GLU A 180 -3.07 6.77 7.32
N ALA A 181 -3.60 6.72 8.54
CA ALA A 181 -4.32 7.83 9.17
C ALA A 181 -3.42 9.02 9.56
N ALA A 182 -2.10 8.82 9.65
CA ALA A 182 -1.16 9.86 10.07
C ALA A 182 -1.07 11.06 9.10
N GLY A 183 -1.52 10.89 7.85
CA GLY A 183 -1.60 11.98 6.84
C GLY A 183 -0.25 12.55 6.38
N GLY A 184 0.88 12.01 6.85
CA GLY A 184 2.22 12.52 6.55
C GLY A 184 2.55 12.51 5.07
N LEU A 185 2.10 11.50 4.33
CA LEU A 185 2.35 11.37 2.89
C LEU A 185 1.65 12.47 2.08
N SER A 186 0.40 12.80 2.41
CA SER A 186 -0.37 13.81 1.68
C SER A 186 0.32 15.18 1.72
N ARG A 187 0.73 15.62 2.91
CA ARG A 187 1.47 16.88 3.12
C ARG A 187 2.83 16.86 2.43
N TYR A 188 3.56 15.76 2.57
CA TYR A 188 4.85 15.60 1.91
C TYR A 188 4.72 15.73 0.38
N MET A 189 3.72 15.06 -0.21
CA MET A 189 3.48 15.13 -1.65
C MET A 189 3.03 16.52 -2.10
N GLU A 190 2.20 17.22 -1.33
CA GLU A 190 1.80 18.59 -1.63
C GLU A 190 3.02 19.53 -1.73
N ASP A 191 3.91 19.48 -0.72
CA ASP A 191 5.14 20.27 -0.70
C ASP A 191 6.06 19.90 -1.88
N LEU A 192 6.21 18.60 -2.17
CA LEU A 192 7.07 18.09 -3.22
C LEU A 192 6.58 18.47 -4.62
N LEU A 193 5.28 18.27 -4.90
CA LEU A 193 4.67 18.60 -6.18
C LEU A 193 4.75 20.11 -6.43
N SER A 194 4.43 20.92 -5.42
CA SER A 194 4.56 22.38 -5.50
C SER A 194 6.01 22.80 -5.76
N TYR A 195 6.99 22.16 -5.14
CA TYR A 195 8.40 22.47 -5.34
C TYR A 195 8.84 22.24 -6.79
N PHE A 196 8.45 21.12 -7.39
CA PHE A 196 8.80 20.77 -8.77
C PHE A 196 7.92 21.44 -9.82
N GLY A 197 6.93 22.24 -9.42
CA GLY A 197 5.99 22.88 -10.34
C GLY A 197 5.04 21.88 -11.01
N VAL A 198 4.74 20.76 -10.35
CA VAL A 198 3.64 19.87 -10.74
C VAL A 198 2.34 20.47 -10.19
N GLU A 199 1.39 20.72 -11.08
CA GLU A 199 0.09 21.27 -10.71
C GLU A 199 -0.74 20.19 -10.02
N SER A 200 -1.36 20.57 -8.91
CA SER A 200 -2.27 19.73 -8.13
C SER A 200 -3.61 20.45 -7.97
N GLU A 201 -4.70 19.74 -8.26
CA GLU A 201 -6.07 20.26 -8.13
C GLU A 201 -6.91 19.26 -7.32
N GLU A 202 -7.63 19.74 -6.31
CA GLU A 202 -8.60 18.91 -5.60
C GLU A 202 -9.71 18.46 -6.57
N HIS A 203 -10.07 17.19 -6.50
CA HIS A 203 -11.14 16.62 -7.29
C HIS A 203 -12.35 16.33 -6.38
N SER A 204 -12.83 15.09 -6.37
CA SER A 204 -13.82 14.58 -5.42
C SER A 204 -13.20 14.37 -4.03
N ALA A 205 -14.04 14.10 -3.02
CA ALA A 205 -13.60 13.78 -1.67
C ALA A 205 -12.41 12.80 -1.63
N GLY A 206 -11.30 13.23 -1.01
CA GLY A 206 -10.09 12.45 -0.82
C GLY A 206 -9.25 12.21 -2.08
N SER A 207 -9.51 12.90 -3.20
CA SER A 207 -8.78 12.70 -4.48
C SER A 207 -8.16 13.98 -5.03
N LEU A 208 -7.03 13.81 -5.69
CA LEU A 208 -6.20 14.87 -6.25
C LEU A 208 -5.89 14.56 -7.71
N ILE A 209 -6.05 15.53 -8.60
CA ILE A 209 -5.53 15.46 -9.97
C ILE A 209 -4.16 16.11 -10.00
N ILE A 210 -3.17 15.39 -10.51
CA ILE A 210 -1.81 15.92 -10.70
C ILE A 210 -1.46 15.98 -12.19
N ARG A 211 -0.87 17.09 -12.63
CA ARG A 211 -0.51 17.33 -14.04
C ARG A 211 0.82 18.08 -14.17
N PRO A 212 1.56 17.90 -15.28
CA PRO A 212 2.74 18.74 -15.55
C PRO A 212 2.34 20.22 -15.60
N GLY A 213 3.00 21.07 -14.81
CA GLY A 213 2.73 22.51 -14.78
C GLY A 213 3.59 23.30 -15.77
N ALA A 214 3.18 24.53 -16.06
CA ALA A 214 3.91 25.41 -17.01
C ALA A 214 5.31 25.83 -16.52
N HIS A 215 5.57 25.72 -15.21
CA HIS A 215 6.82 26.11 -14.56
C HIS A 215 7.55 24.91 -13.94
N MET A 216 7.28 23.71 -14.48
CA MET A 216 7.91 22.49 -14.01
C MET A 216 9.44 22.60 -14.11
N LEU A 217 10.13 22.26 -13.03
CA LEU A 217 11.60 22.47 -12.93
C LEU A 217 12.39 21.53 -13.85
N ASP A 218 11.91 20.29 -13.97
CA ASP A 218 12.52 19.24 -14.77
C ASP A 218 11.60 18.83 -15.93
N ASP A 219 12.19 18.27 -16.99
CA ASP A 219 11.45 17.84 -18.19
C ASP A 219 10.45 16.70 -17.91
N SER A 220 10.61 15.99 -16.77
CA SER A 220 9.74 14.88 -16.37
C SER A 220 9.71 14.70 -14.86
N PHE A 221 8.55 14.27 -14.32
CA PHE A 221 8.40 13.85 -12.93
C PHE A 221 8.21 12.32 -12.91
N PRO A 222 8.91 11.57 -12.05
CA PRO A 222 8.83 10.12 -11.99
C PRO A 222 7.39 9.61 -11.88
N GLY A 223 6.99 8.76 -12.82
CA GLY A 223 5.65 8.16 -12.84
C GLY A 223 4.50 9.11 -13.24
N LEU A 224 4.73 10.41 -13.46
CA LEU A 224 3.68 11.34 -13.88
C LEU A 224 3.33 11.16 -15.36
N ALA A 225 2.04 10.98 -15.66
CA ALA A 225 1.55 10.89 -17.03
C ALA A 225 1.48 12.28 -17.69
N LYS A 226 1.67 12.34 -19.02
CA LYS A 226 1.65 13.59 -19.79
C LYS A 226 0.30 14.32 -19.72
N ASP A 227 -0.79 13.57 -19.73
CA ASP A 227 -2.15 14.10 -19.64
C ASP A 227 -2.62 14.31 -18.18
N GLY A 228 -1.72 14.04 -17.22
CA GLY A 228 -2.03 14.00 -15.80
C GLY A 228 -2.63 12.67 -15.34
N MET A 229 -2.83 12.56 -14.04
CA MET A 229 -3.46 11.39 -13.41
C MET A 229 -4.27 11.79 -12.18
N THR A 230 -5.21 10.93 -11.80
CA THR A 230 -5.99 11.10 -10.57
C THR A 230 -5.43 10.16 -9.51
N CYS A 231 -5.19 10.70 -8.32
CA CYS A 231 -4.59 10.02 -7.20
C CYS A 231 -5.48 10.13 -5.97
N THR A 232 -5.30 9.21 -5.02
CA THR A 232 -5.91 9.27 -3.69
C THR A 232 -4.92 8.76 -2.65
N PHE A 233 -4.98 9.33 -1.45
CA PHE A 233 -4.25 8.83 -0.27
C PHE A 233 -5.13 7.95 0.61
N GLU A 234 -6.42 7.82 0.28
CA GLU A 234 -7.40 7.06 1.05
C GLU A 234 -7.67 5.69 0.43
N ARG A 235 -7.38 4.63 1.19
CA ARG A 235 -7.62 3.25 0.76
C ARG A 235 -9.09 2.99 0.42
N SER A 236 -10.03 3.54 1.20
CA SER A 236 -11.47 3.40 0.94
C SER A 236 -11.88 3.95 -0.42
N VAL A 237 -11.29 5.08 -0.82
CA VAL A 237 -11.55 5.69 -2.12
C VAL A 237 -10.91 4.85 -3.24
N ALA A 238 -9.68 4.37 -3.05
CA ALA A 238 -8.99 3.54 -4.04
C ALA A 238 -9.69 2.19 -4.30
N LEU A 239 -10.29 1.58 -3.26
CA LEU A 239 -11.05 0.33 -3.40
C LEU A 239 -12.32 0.50 -4.24
N ILE A 240 -12.86 1.72 -4.25
CA ILE A 240 -14.07 2.08 -5.00
C ILE A 240 -13.69 2.49 -6.44
N HIS A 241 -12.62 3.27 -6.56
CA HIS A 241 -12.15 3.87 -7.81
C HIS A 241 -10.81 3.27 -8.23
N GLU A 242 -10.87 2.09 -8.86
CA GLU A 242 -9.67 1.37 -9.34
C GLU A 242 -8.86 2.15 -10.38
N GLU A 243 -9.48 3.13 -11.05
CA GLU A 243 -8.80 4.01 -12.01
C GLU A 243 -7.89 5.05 -11.34
N ARG A 244 -8.02 5.26 -10.01
CA ARG A 244 -7.22 6.22 -9.26
C ARG A 244 -5.97 5.55 -8.71
N HIS A 245 -4.85 6.27 -8.79
CA HIS A 245 -3.61 5.81 -8.18
C HIS A 245 -3.67 5.94 -6.66
N PHE A 246 -3.62 4.81 -5.95
CA PHE A 246 -3.48 4.81 -4.50
C PHE A 246 -2.03 5.11 -4.10
N LEU A 247 -1.80 6.32 -3.63
CA LEU A 247 -0.46 6.77 -3.23
C LEU A 247 -0.15 6.30 -1.82
N THR A 248 0.90 5.50 -1.70
CA THR A 248 1.55 5.10 -0.45
C THR A 248 3.01 5.51 -0.49
N TRP A 249 3.73 5.38 0.63
CA TRP A 249 5.18 5.59 0.66
C TRP A 249 5.95 4.65 -0.28
N GLU A 250 5.33 3.55 -0.71
CA GLU A 250 5.92 2.54 -1.60
C GLU A 250 5.54 2.75 -3.08
N HIS A 251 4.63 3.68 -3.37
CA HIS A 251 4.17 3.91 -4.74
C HIS A 251 5.33 4.41 -5.63
N PRO A 252 5.51 3.89 -6.86
CA PRO A 252 6.64 4.24 -7.73
C PRO A 252 6.82 5.74 -8.01
N LEU A 253 5.72 6.49 -8.09
CA LEU A 253 5.76 7.96 -8.21
C LEU A 253 6.36 8.60 -6.96
N VAL A 254 6.03 8.11 -5.77
CA VAL A 254 6.50 8.66 -4.49
C VAL A 254 7.97 8.31 -4.28
N THR A 255 8.34 7.03 -4.41
CA THR A 255 9.73 6.58 -4.27
C THR A 255 10.63 7.19 -5.33
N GLY A 256 10.18 7.25 -6.58
CA GLY A 256 10.93 7.90 -7.66
C GLY A 256 11.11 9.40 -7.43
N ALA A 257 10.10 10.09 -6.91
CA ALA A 257 10.24 11.52 -6.59
C ALA A 257 11.15 11.77 -5.37
N MET A 258 11.17 10.86 -4.39
CA MET A 258 12.16 10.89 -3.31
C MET A 258 13.58 10.69 -3.83
N GLU A 259 13.80 9.68 -4.68
CA GLU A 259 15.09 9.41 -5.31
C GLU A 259 15.55 10.63 -6.13
N MET A 260 14.66 11.21 -6.93
CA MET A 260 14.94 12.43 -7.70
C MET A 260 15.37 13.61 -6.81
N MET A 261 14.76 13.77 -5.63
CA MET A 261 15.17 14.81 -4.67
C MET A 261 16.53 14.55 -4.02
N VAL A 262 16.80 13.30 -3.64
CA VAL A 262 18.03 12.92 -2.94
C VAL A 262 19.24 12.89 -3.89
N GLU A 263 19.03 12.46 -5.14
CA GLU A 263 20.09 12.44 -6.16
C GLU A 263 20.28 13.81 -6.84
N GLY A 264 19.26 14.66 -6.79
CA GLY A 264 19.28 16.00 -7.36
C GLY A 264 20.21 16.96 -6.63
N SER A 265 20.58 18.06 -7.28
CA SER A 265 21.36 19.15 -6.66
C SER A 265 20.50 20.17 -5.89
N HIS A 266 19.19 20.00 -5.93
CA HIS A 266 18.20 20.89 -5.33
C HIS A 266 18.34 20.92 -3.80
N GLY A 267 18.44 22.12 -3.24
CA GLY A 267 18.56 22.28 -1.78
C GLY A 267 19.93 21.93 -1.17
N SER A 268 20.90 21.47 -1.97
CA SER A 268 22.25 21.09 -1.51
C SER A 268 23.07 22.25 -0.92
N CYS A 269 22.80 23.49 -1.31
CA CYS A 269 23.51 24.66 -0.80
C CYS A 269 22.58 25.86 -0.66
N CYS A 270 22.53 26.45 0.53
CA CYS A 270 21.79 27.69 0.72
C CYS A 270 22.42 28.65 1.75
N CYS A 271 21.97 29.90 1.73
CA CYS A 271 22.32 30.91 2.71
C CYS A 271 21.05 31.58 3.23
N SER A 272 20.97 31.80 4.53
CA SER A 272 19.81 32.39 5.19
C SER A 272 20.23 33.31 6.33
N ALA A 273 19.47 34.39 6.53
CA ALA A 273 19.51 35.12 7.78
C ALA A 273 18.47 34.55 8.75
N VAL A 274 18.75 34.63 10.06
CA VAL A 274 17.83 34.26 11.12
C VAL A 274 17.79 35.34 12.19
N ARG A 275 16.58 35.64 12.67
CA ARG A 275 16.37 36.52 13.82
C ARG A 275 15.91 35.68 15.00
N HIS A 276 16.83 35.39 15.91
CA HIS A 276 16.54 34.54 17.07
C HIS A 276 17.26 35.07 18.32
N PRO A 277 16.60 35.16 19.50
CA PRO A 277 17.22 35.72 20.72
C PRO A 277 18.51 35.02 21.17
N GLY A 278 18.62 33.72 20.87
CA GLY A 278 19.81 32.92 21.19
C GLY A 278 20.97 33.04 20.18
N ILE A 279 20.76 33.69 19.03
CA ILE A 279 21.76 33.84 17.97
C ILE A 279 22.13 35.32 17.90
N LYS A 280 23.39 35.65 18.20
CA LYS A 280 23.83 37.05 18.26
C LYS A 280 23.86 37.67 16.84
N PRO A 281 23.47 38.95 16.67
CA PRO A 281 23.65 39.63 15.40
C PRO A 281 25.11 39.61 14.93
N GLY A 282 25.34 39.33 13.65
CA GLY A 282 26.68 39.19 13.06
C GLY A 282 27.38 37.85 13.36
N SER A 283 26.77 36.97 14.17
CA SER A 283 27.28 35.60 14.33
C SER A 283 26.94 34.74 13.10
N MET A 284 27.73 33.68 12.92
CA MET A 284 27.59 32.73 11.83
C MET A 284 27.45 31.33 12.39
N LEU A 285 26.54 30.56 11.81
CA LEU A 285 26.43 29.13 12.00
C LEU A 285 26.54 28.43 10.63
N LEU A 286 27.08 27.22 10.62
CA LEU A 286 27.13 26.37 9.44
C LEU A 286 26.38 25.08 9.74
N GLU A 287 25.24 24.90 9.07
CA GLU A 287 24.50 23.65 9.11
C GLU A 287 25.04 22.72 8.03
N LEU A 288 25.35 21.48 8.43
CA LEU A 288 25.90 20.44 7.58
C LEU A 288 24.98 19.22 7.72
N LEU A 289 24.47 18.75 6.59
CA LEU A 289 23.67 17.53 6.51
C LEU A 289 24.53 16.46 5.86
N PHE A 290 24.95 15.48 6.65
CA PHE A 290 25.63 14.30 6.16
C PHE A 290 24.63 13.16 6.00
N LEU A 291 24.78 12.39 4.94
CA LEU A 291 23.99 11.20 4.70
C LEU A 291 24.89 9.97 4.84
N ILE A 292 24.44 9.00 5.62
CA ILE A 292 25.07 7.70 5.80
C ILE A 292 24.32 6.70 4.93
N GLU A 293 25.04 6.07 4.00
CA GLU A 293 24.47 5.07 3.09
C GLU A 293 25.37 3.85 2.96
N CYS A 294 24.72 2.68 2.97
CA CYS A 294 25.35 1.39 2.70
C CYS A 294 25.08 0.98 1.25
N PRO A 295 26.11 0.97 0.38
CA PRO A 295 25.94 0.48 -0.99
C PRO A 295 25.84 -1.05 -0.98
N ALA A 296 24.62 -1.56 -1.08
CA ALA A 296 24.33 -2.99 -1.07
C ALA A 296 23.28 -3.37 -2.13
N PRO A 297 23.34 -4.58 -2.71
CA PRO A 297 22.27 -5.12 -3.53
C PRO A 297 20.91 -5.08 -2.80
N LYS A 298 19.84 -4.67 -3.50
CA LYS A 298 18.48 -4.55 -2.92
C LYS A 298 18.00 -5.84 -2.24
N GLN A 299 18.44 -7.01 -2.72
CA GLN A 299 18.09 -8.32 -2.16
C GLN A 299 18.61 -8.53 -0.72
N LEU A 300 19.69 -7.85 -0.33
CA LEU A 300 20.24 -7.96 1.03
C LEU A 300 19.48 -7.12 2.05
N GLN A 301 18.61 -6.21 1.60
CA GLN A 301 17.74 -5.38 2.45
C GLN A 301 18.51 -4.60 3.53
N ALA A 302 19.69 -4.06 3.21
CA ALA A 302 20.53 -3.32 4.17
C ALA A 302 19.79 -2.20 4.91
N GLY A 303 18.86 -1.53 4.22
CA GLY A 303 18.01 -0.48 4.78
C GLY A 303 17.13 -0.90 5.98
N ARG A 304 16.95 -2.21 6.23
CA ARG A 304 16.26 -2.70 7.45
C ARG A 304 17.06 -2.46 8.72
N PHE A 305 18.38 -2.37 8.62
CA PHE A 305 19.30 -2.21 9.75
C PHE A 305 20.01 -0.87 9.71
N LEU A 306 20.33 -0.39 8.51
CA LEU A 306 20.91 0.93 8.27
C LEU A 306 20.20 1.60 7.09
N PRO A 307 18.99 2.18 7.30
CA PRO A 307 18.36 3.01 6.29
C PRO A 307 19.22 4.25 6.01
N PRO A 308 19.03 4.94 4.86
CA PRO A 308 19.66 6.24 4.61
C PRO A 308 19.44 7.16 5.82
N THR A 309 20.52 7.44 6.55
CA THR A 309 20.44 8.10 7.86
C THR A 309 21.03 9.48 7.76
N LEU A 310 20.21 10.49 8.03
CA LEU A 310 20.62 11.89 8.02
C LEU A 310 21.26 12.28 9.35
N LEU A 311 22.51 12.72 9.29
CA LEU A 311 23.25 13.28 10.41
C LEU A 311 23.36 14.80 10.22
N ARG A 312 22.71 15.56 11.10
CA ARG A 312 22.70 17.02 11.09
C ARG A 312 23.68 17.56 12.11
N LEU A 313 24.61 18.39 11.68
CA LEU A 313 25.48 19.19 12.54
C LEU A 313 25.20 20.68 12.33
N LEU A 314 25.31 21.47 13.39
CA LEU A 314 25.17 22.92 13.32
C LEU A 314 26.32 23.57 14.09
N LEU A 315 27.37 23.95 13.37
CA LEU A 315 28.59 24.46 14.00
C LEU A 315 28.53 25.98 14.20
N ASP A 316 29.00 26.44 15.35
CA ASP A 316 29.27 27.85 15.60
C ASP A 316 30.70 28.26 15.15
N GLN A 317 31.01 29.56 15.22
CA GLN A 317 32.34 30.09 14.87
C GLN A 317 33.46 29.54 15.77
N GLN A 318 33.11 28.98 16.93
CA GLN A 318 34.02 28.34 17.88
C GLN A 318 34.16 26.83 17.61
N LEU A 319 33.55 26.32 16.53
CA LEU A 319 33.59 24.93 16.08
C LEU A 319 32.85 23.94 16.99
N ASN A 320 31.90 24.43 17.80
CA ASN A 320 31.05 23.59 18.64
C ASN A 320 29.75 23.25 17.92
N ASP A 321 29.28 22.00 18.07
CA ASP A 321 27.95 21.62 17.60
C ASP A 321 26.86 22.19 18.52
N CYS A 322 25.92 22.89 17.91
CA CYS A 322 24.78 23.55 18.53
C CYS A 322 23.45 22.99 18.00
N SER A 323 23.48 21.85 17.30
CA SER A 323 22.33 21.22 16.64
C SER A 323 21.16 20.96 17.59
N GLU A 324 21.44 20.50 18.82
CA GLU A 324 20.45 20.29 19.90
C GLU A 324 19.88 21.61 20.42
N ARG A 325 20.73 22.63 20.57
CA ARG A 325 20.32 23.95 21.08
C ARG A 325 19.42 24.69 20.09
N PHE A 326 19.66 24.50 18.80
CA PHE A 326 18.88 25.12 17.73
C PHE A 326 18.34 24.04 16.76
N PRO A 327 17.20 23.42 17.08
CA PRO A 327 16.51 22.51 16.18
C PRO A 327 16.16 23.17 14.84
N ARG A 328 16.10 22.37 13.76
CA ARG A 328 15.84 22.89 12.40
C ARG A 328 14.50 23.62 12.29
N THR A 329 13.47 23.17 13.01
CA THR A 329 12.15 23.80 13.06
C THR A 329 12.23 25.23 13.59
N VAL A 330 13.03 25.47 14.64
CA VAL A 330 13.24 26.80 15.23
C VAL A 330 13.94 27.74 14.26
N LEU A 331 14.99 27.24 13.57
CA LEU A 331 15.73 28.02 12.59
C LEU A 331 14.87 28.38 11.37
N THR A 332 14.06 27.44 10.90
CA THR A 332 13.15 27.63 9.76
C THR A 332 12.09 28.69 10.08
N ALA A 333 11.48 28.63 11.26
CA ALA A 333 10.49 29.62 11.71
C ALA A 333 11.07 31.03 11.91
N SER A 334 12.37 31.12 12.21
CA SER A 334 13.08 32.39 12.47
C SER A 334 13.77 32.96 11.23
N ARG A 335 13.57 32.34 10.06
CA ARG A 335 14.27 32.67 8.81
C ARG A 335 13.80 34.02 8.27
N VAL A 336 14.77 34.79 7.79
CA VAL A 336 14.54 36.05 7.08
C VAL A 336 15.15 35.95 5.69
N THR A 337 14.40 36.43 4.70
CA THR A 337 14.83 36.47 3.31
C THR A 337 16.07 37.33 3.18
N LEU A 338 17.10 36.81 2.49
CA LEU A 338 18.34 37.49 2.25
C LEU A 338 18.54 37.65 0.74
N GLU A 339 18.90 38.86 0.29
CA GLU A 339 19.09 39.10 -1.13
C GLU A 339 20.26 38.27 -1.70
N PRO A 340 20.12 37.70 -2.91
CA PRO A 340 21.15 36.83 -3.50
C PRO A 340 22.55 37.47 -3.58
N ALA A 341 22.61 38.77 -3.88
CA ALA A 341 23.86 39.52 -3.93
C ALA A 341 24.54 39.62 -2.55
N ALA A 342 23.76 39.85 -1.49
CA ALA A 342 24.25 39.88 -0.12
C ALA A 342 24.74 38.50 0.33
N ALA A 343 24.00 37.43 -0.01
CA ALA A 343 24.38 36.04 0.31
C ALA A 343 25.74 35.70 -0.28
N LYS A 344 25.92 36.00 -1.58
CA LYS A 344 27.16 35.74 -2.29
C LYS A 344 28.35 36.47 -1.67
N LYS A 345 28.17 37.76 -1.33
CA LYS A 345 29.23 38.57 -0.71
C LYS A 345 29.59 38.05 0.69
N LEU A 346 28.61 37.64 1.49
CA LEU A 346 28.84 37.04 2.82
C LEU A 346 29.62 35.73 2.70
N ALA A 347 29.18 34.81 1.83
CA ALA A 347 29.86 33.54 1.61
C ALA A 347 31.31 33.71 1.12
N GLN A 348 31.56 34.69 0.24
CA GLN A 348 32.92 35.01 -0.23
C GLN A 348 33.82 35.54 0.90
N ASN A 349 33.30 36.44 1.73
CA ASN A 349 34.05 37.03 2.85
C ASN A 349 34.35 36.01 3.96
N LEU A 350 33.45 35.05 4.16
CA LEU A 350 33.54 34.04 5.22
C LEU A 350 34.17 32.72 4.74
N ARG A 351 34.75 32.67 3.53
CA ARG A 351 35.28 31.45 2.92
C ARG A 351 36.27 30.69 3.80
N ARG A 352 37.25 31.37 4.40
CA ARG A 352 38.27 30.71 5.25
C ARG A 352 37.66 30.10 6.51
N PRO A 353 36.86 30.85 7.32
CA PRO A 353 36.10 30.27 8.43
C PRO A 353 35.24 29.08 8.02
N LEU A 354 34.50 29.19 6.91
CA LEU A 354 33.62 28.13 6.41
C LEU A 354 34.38 26.83 6.11
N LEU A 355 35.56 26.91 5.49
CA LEU A 355 36.39 25.73 5.22
C LEU A 355 36.87 25.06 6.53
N SER A 356 37.19 25.85 7.56
CA SER A 356 37.56 25.29 8.87
C SER A 356 36.38 24.62 9.58
N MET A 357 35.18 25.21 9.48
CA MET A 357 33.95 24.61 10.03
C MET A 357 33.59 23.32 9.27
N LEU A 358 33.74 23.30 7.96
CA LEU A 358 33.50 22.12 7.13
C LEU A 358 34.44 20.97 7.52
N ASP A 359 35.75 21.23 7.63
CA ASP A 359 36.74 20.23 8.05
C ASP A 359 36.44 19.68 9.46
N GLN A 360 36.06 20.55 10.39
CA GLN A 360 35.64 20.11 11.71
C GLN A 360 34.36 19.27 11.68
N GLY A 361 33.35 19.70 10.91
CA GLY A 361 32.09 18.99 10.78
C GLY A 361 32.28 17.60 10.20
N GLN A 362 33.17 17.46 9.21
CA GLN A 362 33.52 16.16 8.65
C GLN A 362 34.22 15.25 9.69
N LYS A 363 35.09 15.80 10.54
CA LYS A 363 35.72 15.04 11.64
C LYS A 363 34.71 14.59 12.69
N ILE A 364 33.79 15.47 13.09
CA ILE A 364 32.73 15.14 14.06
C ILE A 364 31.83 14.04 13.49
N ALA A 365 31.33 14.21 12.26
CA ALA A 365 30.47 13.23 11.62
C ALA A 365 31.17 11.87 11.43
N ALA A 366 32.44 11.88 11.01
CA ALA A 366 33.25 10.66 10.89
C ALA A 366 33.48 9.96 12.24
N SER A 367 33.55 10.70 13.35
CA SER A 367 33.68 10.11 14.69
C SER A 367 32.40 9.43 15.20
N MET A 368 31.24 9.82 14.66
CA MET A 368 29.93 9.25 15.02
C MET A 368 29.61 7.97 14.24
N LEU A 369 30.16 7.84 13.02
CA LEU A 369 29.89 6.71 12.12
C LEU A 369 30.16 5.33 12.76
N PRO A 370 31.27 5.06 13.48
CA PRO A 370 31.52 3.75 14.05
C PRO A 370 30.45 3.29 15.04
N ASN A 371 29.86 4.20 15.82
CA ASN A 371 28.79 3.84 16.76
C ASN A 371 27.51 3.45 16.02
N ILE A 372 27.15 4.22 14.98
CA ILE A 372 25.97 3.94 14.14
C ILE A 372 26.12 2.59 13.44
N LEU A 373 27.32 2.29 12.91
CA LEU A 373 27.60 0.99 12.30
C LEU A 373 27.54 -0.16 13.31
N ALA A 374 28.11 0.02 14.50
CA ALA A 374 28.06 -1.00 15.54
C ALA A 374 26.62 -1.31 15.98
N GLU A 375 25.76 -0.29 16.09
CA GLU A 375 24.34 -0.47 16.40
C GLU A 375 23.61 -1.23 15.28
N ALA A 376 23.83 -0.86 14.02
CA ALA A 376 23.24 -1.53 12.87
C ALA A 376 23.70 -2.99 12.73
N GLU A 377 25.00 -3.25 12.89
CA GLU A 377 25.58 -4.60 12.87
C GLU A 377 25.04 -5.47 14.01
N ALA A 378 24.93 -4.92 15.23
CA ALA A 378 24.37 -5.64 16.37
C ALA A 378 22.90 -6.02 16.13
N ALA A 379 22.09 -5.07 15.63
CA ALA A 379 20.69 -5.33 15.29
C ALA A 379 20.54 -6.40 14.19
N MET A 380 21.39 -6.34 13.16
CA MET A 380 21.44 -7.32 12.08
C MET A 380 21.82 -8.71 12.62
N GLN A 381 22.91 -8.81 13.37
CA GLN A 381 23.38 -10.07 13.93
C GLN A 381 22.32 -10.71 14.84
N GLN A 382 21.67 -9.90 15.69
CA GLN A 382 20.59 -10.39 16.54
C GLN A 382 19.42 -10.94 15.71
N HIS A 383 18.98 -10.23 14.67
CA HIS A 383 17.89 -10.68 13.81
C HIS A 383 18.19 -12.02 13.15
N TYR A 384 19.35 -12.13 12.48
CA TYR A 384 19.72 -13.38 11.81
C TYR A 384 20.03 -14.52 12.78
N ALA A 385 20.56 -14.23 13.97
CA ALA A 385 20.76 -15.26 15.00
C ALA A 385 19.43 -15.91 15.42
N VAL A 386 18.40 -15.09 15.70
CA VAL A 386 17.06 -15.57 16.05
C VAL A 386 16.43 -16.38 14.91
N GLU A 387 16.53 -15.89 13.67
CA GLU A 387 15.97 -16.60 12.50
C GLU A 387 16.70 -17.92 12.20
N LEU A 388 18.03 -17.94 12.32
CA LEU A 388 18.81 -19.17 12.14
C LEU A 388 18.50 -20.19 13.23
N GLU A 389 18.37 -19.77 14.49
CA GLU A 389 17.96 -20.65 15.60
C GLU A 389 16.56 -21.22 15.36
N ARG A 390 15.61 -20.35 14.94
CA ARG A 390 14.24 -20.76 14.60
C ARG A 390 14.21 -21.78 13.47
N LEU A 391 14.92 -21.53 12.36
CA LEU A 391 14.96 -22.46 11.22
C LEU A 391 15.66 -23.77 11.58
N ALA A 392 16.74 -23.72 12.36
CA ALA A 392 17.43 -24.92 12.82
C ALA A 392 16.52 -25.78 13.73
N ALA A 393 15.77 -25.16 14.63
CA ALA A 393 14.78 -25.86 15.45
C ALA A 393 13.66 -26.46 14.60
N LEU A 394 13.15 -25.72 13.59
CA LEU A 394 12.13 -26.23 12.68
C LEU A 394 12.62 -27.40 11.83
N ALA A 395 13.86 -27.37 11.35
CA ALA A 395 14.44 -28.46 10.56
C ALA A 395 14.55 -29.79 11.34
N GLN A 396 14.60 -29.75 12.67
CA GLN A 396 14.58 -30.96 13.50
C GLN A 396 13.21 -31.66 13.52
N VAL A 397 12.13 -30.91 13.29
CA VAL A 397 10.75 -31.38 13.45
C VAL A 397 9.91 -31.31 12.18
N ASN A 398 10.37 -30.61 11.15
CA ASN A 398 9.67 -30.40 9.89
C ASN A 398 10.61 -30.70 8.69
N PRO A 399 10.38 -31.78 7.93
CA PRO A 399 11.23 -32.19 6.82
C PRO A 399 11.18 -31.23 5.62
N ASN A 400 10.24 -30.28 5.61
CA ASN A 400 10.14 -29.28 4.54
C ASN A 400 11.17 -28.16 4.67
N VAL A 401 11.85 -28.03 5.80
CA VAL A 401 12.94 -27.05 5.96
C VAL A 401 14.24 -27.69 5.50
N SER A 402 14.78 -27.18 4.41
CA SER A 402 15.98 -27.73 3.78
C SER A 402 17.26 -27.18 4.44
N PRO A 403 18.36 -27.95 4.48
CA PRO A 403 19.68 -27.43 4.88
C PRO A 403 20.16 -26.28 3.99
N GLU A 404 19.70 -26.22 2.75
CA GLU A 404 20.06 -25.18 1.79
C GLU A 404 19.49 -23.80 2.19
N GLU A 405 18.25 -23.75 2.71
CA GLU A 405 17.64 -22.51 3.21
C GLU A 405 18.44 -21.93 4.39
N ILE A 406 18.86 -22.78 5.34
CA ILE A 406 19.68 -22.34 6.49
C ILE A 406 21.04 -21.82 6.00
N ALA A 407 21.67 -22.54 5.05
CA ALA A 407 22.93 -22.12 4.46
C ALA A 407 22.80 -20.81 3.68
N ALA A 408 21.69 -20.61 2.96
CA ALA A 408 21.40 -19.38 2.23
C ALA A 408 21.24 -18.19 3.19
N LEU A 409 20.46 -18.36 4.25
CA LEU A 409 20.27 -17.31 5.27
C LEU A 409 21.60 -16.92 5.94
N LYS A 410 22.45 -17.91 6.24
CA LYS A 410 23.78 -17.67 6.79
C LYS A 410 24.70 -16.92 5.82
N ARG A 411 24.67 -17.27 4.53
CA ARG A 411 25.42 -16.53 3.50
C ARG A 411 24.94 -15.09 3.39
N GLN A 412 23.63 -14.88 3.34
CA GLN A 412 23.03 -13.55 3.28
C GLN A 412 23.45 -12.67 4.47
N ALA A 413 23.47 -13.23 5.68
CA ALA A 413 23.92 -12.51 6.87
C ALA A 413 25.40 -12.09 6.79
N LEU A 414 26.28 -12.96 6.26
CA LEU A 414 27.70 -12.66 6.09
C LEU A 414 27.94 -11.63 4.99
N GLU A 415 27.26 -11.76 3.85
CA GLU A 415 27.36 -10.83 2.73
C GLU A 415 26.86 -9.43 3.13
N LEU A 416 25.75 -9.36 3.86
CA LEU A 416 25.25 -8.08 4.36
C LEU A 416 26.21 -7.44 5.38
N ALA A 417 26.85 -8.22 6.25
CA ALA A 417 27.87 -7.72 7.17
C ALA A 417 29.05 -7.08 6.42
N GLU A 418 29.50 -7.70 5.33
CA GLU A 418 30.55 -7.15 4.47
C GLU A 418 30.13 -5.81 3.86
N HIS A 419 28.89 -5.71 3.36
CA HIS A 419 28.37 -4.45 2.83
C HIS A 419 28.22 -3.35 3.89
N LEU A 420 27.77 -3.67 5.11
CA LEU A 420 27.67 -2.70 6.20
C LEU A 420 29.05 -2.09 6.54
N SER A 421 30.11 -2.90 6.49
CA SER A 421 31.48 -2.41 6.69
C SER A 421 31.97 -1.43 5.61
N SER A 422 31.35 -1.47 4.42
CA SER A 422 31.63 -0.57 3.29
C SER A 422 30.79 0.71 3.27
N THR A 423 29.98 0.94 4.31
CA THR A 423 29.17 2.15 4.45
C THR A 423 30.04 3.41 4.39
N HIS A 424 29.55 4.41 3.68
CA HIS A 424 30.23 5.69 3.57
C HIS A 424 29.35 6.84 4.07
N LEU A 425 30.02 7.87 4.54
CA LEU A 425 29.44 9.14 4.96
C LEU A 425 29.67 10.15 3.84
N ARG A 426 28.59 10.70 3.27
CA ARG A 426 28.66 11.80 2.29
C ARG A 426 28.10 13.08 2.87
N LEU A 427 28.66 14.22 2.47
CA LEU A 427 28.04 15.51 2.74
C LEU A 427 26.99 15.78 1.67
N ASP A 428 25.75 15.93 2.09
CA ASP A 428 24.58 16.01 1.22
C ASP A 428 24.15 17.47 1.00
N ALA A 429 24.06 18.24 2.09
CA ALA A 429 23.72 19.66 2.01
C ALA A 429 24.47 20.53 3.02
N ILE A 430 24.62 21.81 2.66
CA ILE A 430 25.27 22.85 3.46
C ILE A 430 24.39 24.09 3.51
N GLN A 431 24.18 24.65 4.70
CA GLN A 431 23.49 25.93 4.86
C GLN A 431 24.30 26.91 5.72
N LEU A 432 24.63 28.05 5.13
CA LEU A 432 25.20 29.20 5.85
C LEU A 432 24.08 29.99 6.53
N ILE A 433 24.14 30.10 7.84
CA ILE A 433 23.16 30.83 8.66
C ILE A 433 23.85 32.04 9.30
N VAL A 434 23.25 33.22 9.16
CA VAL A 434 23.76 34.47 9.73
C VAL A 434 22.73 35.07 10.69
N GLY A 435 23.16 35.39 11.91
CA GLY A 435 22.33 36.09 12.89
C GLY A 435 22.15 37.56 12.52
N ILE A 436 20.91 38.05 12.52
CA ILE A 436 20.58 39.46 12.24
C ILE A 436 19.81 40.15 13.36
#